data_AF-A0A9W6KZL6-F1
#
_entry.id   AF-A0A9W6KZL6-F1
#
_cell.length_a   1.000
_cell.length_b   1.000
_cell.length_c   1.000
_cell.angle_alpha   90.00
_cell.angle_beta   90.00
_cell.angle_gamma   90.00
#
_symmetry.space_group_name_H-M   'P 1'
#
loop_
_entity.id
_entity.type
_entity.pdbx_description
1 polymer ?
#
loop_
_entity_poly.entity_id
_entity_poly.type
_entity_poly.pdbx_seq_one_letter_code
_entity_poly.pdbx_strand_id
1 'polypeptide(L)' 'MTTENRGSTALREQIRGPLAEEFADLVPAGLVQAEVRRAEGDLRGEVPGGALPELVHRLARERLRQRVRAGARLARS' A
#
# COMPACT_ATOMS: atom_id res chain seq x y z
N MET A 1 11.77 -13.78 -20.22
CA MET A 1 10.55 -14.06 -19.44
C MET A 1 10.24 -12.83 -18.60
N THR A 2 9.25 -12.00 -18.97
CA THR A 2 8.98 -10.67 -18.34
C THR A 2 7.48 -10.40 -18.11
N THR A 3 6.67 -11.44 -17.99
CA THR A 3 5.21 -11.32 -17.89
C THR A 3 4.74 -11.00 -16.46
N GLU A 4 5.39 -11.56 -15.43
CA GLU A 4 5.05 -11.33 -14.02
C GLU A 4 5.28 -9.89 -13.56
N ASN A 5 6.26 -9.19 -14.15
CA ASN A 5 6.60 -7.83 -13.74
C ASN A 5 5.52 -6.80 -14.16
N ARG A 6 4.85 -7.01 -15.30
CA ARG A 6 3.82 -6.07 -15.79
C ARG A 6 2.55 -6.09 -14.94
N GLY A 7 2.12 -7.27 -14.50
CA GLY A 7 0.94 -7.42 -13.63
C GLY A 7 1.13 -6.76 -12.27
N SER A 8 2.33 -6.89 -11.71
CA SER A 8 2.72 -6.22 -10.46
C SER A 8 2.71 -4.71 -10.56
N THR A 9 3.23 -4.15 -11.66
CA THR A 9 3.23 -2.69 -11.86
C THR A 9 1.82 -2.15 -12.00
N ALA A 10 0.96 -2.81 -12.79
CA ALA A 10 -0.43 -2.40 -12.96
C ALA A 10 -1.24 -2.44 -11.66
N LEU A 11 -1.05 -3.50 -10.86
CA LEU A 11 -1.65 -3.65 -9.54
C LEU A 11 -1.28 -2.50 -8.61
N ARG A 12 0.03 -2.20 -8.52
CA ARG A 12 0.54 -1.11 -7.67
C ARG A 12 -0.02 0.23 -8.09
N GLU A 13 -0.10 0.49 -9.39
CA GLU A 13 -0.63 1.74 -9.92
C GLU A 13 -2.12 1.91 -9.55
N GLN A 14 -2.92 0.86 -9.77
CA GLN A 14 -4.35 0.84 -9.44
C GLN A 14 -4.61 1.13 -7.96
N ILE A 15 -3.77 0.59 -7.06
CA ILE A 15 -3.94 0.75 -5.62
C ILE A 15 -3.37 2.08 -5.12
N ARG A 16 -2.28 2.57 -5.74
CA ARG A 16 -1.58 3.78 -5.30
C ARG A 16 -2.46 5.03 -5.43
N GLY A 17 -3.19 5.20 -6.52
CA GLY A 17 -4.01 6.40 -6.75
C GLY A 17 -4.98 6.69 -5.59
N PRO A 18 -5.92 5.76 -5.30
CA PRO A 18 -6.87 5.94 -4.21
C PRO A 18 -6.22 6.15 -2.83
N LEU A 19 -5.11 5.47 -2.53
CA LEU A 19 -4.40 5.65 -1.26
C LEU A 19 -3.62 6.97 -1.21
N ALA A 20 -3.06 7.43 -2.33
CA ALA A 20 -2.38 8.73 -2.38
C ALA A 20 -3.38 9.87 -2.15
N GLU A 21 -4.61 9.74 -2.67
CA GLU A 21 -5.70 10.69 -2.40
C GLU A 21 -6.19 10.60 -0.95
N GLU A 22 -6.45 9.39 -0.41
CA GLU A 22 -6.95 9.22 0.97
C GLU A 22 -5.97 9.74 2.02
N PHE A 23 -4.66 9.56 1.80
CA PHE A 23 -3.61 9.98 2.72
C PHE A 23 -2.89 11.25 2.27
N ALA A 24 -3.49 12.00 1.35
CA ALA A 24 -3.01 13.31 0.96
C ALA A 24 -2.80 14.19 2.21
N ASP A 25 -1.71 14.95 2.22
CA ASP A 25 -1.29 15.84 3.31
C ASP A 25 -0.96 15.18 4.66
N LEU A 26 -1.28 13.90 4.85
CA LEU A 26 -0.95 13.12 6.05
C LEU A 26 0.35 12.34 5.88
N VAL A 27 0.61 11.88 4.66
CA VAL A 27 1.71 10.97 4.36
C VAL A 27 2.36 11.32 3.02
N PRO A 28 3.71 11.36 2.92
CA PRO A 28 4.37 11.56 1.63
C PRO A 28 4.04 10.44 0.63
N ALA A 29 3.82 10.80 -0.63
CA ALA A 29 3.49 9.84 -1.70
C ALA A 29 4.51 8.70 -1.85
N GLY A 30 5.80 8.96 -1.60
CA GLY A 30 6.84 7.93 -1.59
C GLY A 30 6.63 6.86 -0.51
N LEU A 31 6.04 7.24 0.63
CA LEU A 31 5.75 6.31 1.71
C LEU A 31 4.48 5.49 1.41
N VAL A 32 3.49 6.06 0.74
CA VAL A 32 2.35 5.32 0.17
C VAL A 32 2.86 4.25 -0.81
N GLN A 33 3.74 4.63 -1.73
CA GLN A 33 4.34 3.69 -2.70
C GLN A 33 5.11 2.56 -2.00
N ALA A 34 5.89 2.89 -0.97
CA ALA A 34 6.64 1.90 -0.20
C ALA A 34 5.71 0.88 0.48
N GLU A 35 4.60 1.33 1.06
CA GLU A 35 3.65 0.43 1.74
C GLU A 35 2.88 -0.45 0.76
N VAL A 36 2.46 0.07 -0.39
CA VAL A 36 1.83 -0.75 -1.44
C VAL A 36 2.80 -1.84 -1.92
N ARG A 37 4.09 -1.50 -2.13
CA ARG A 37 5.13 -2.48 -2.51
C ARG A 37 5.34 -3.56 -1.45
N ARG A 38 5.38 -3.17 -0.17
CA ARG A 38 5.56 -4.11 0.95
C ARG A 38 4.34 -5.02 1.09
N ALA A 39 3.14 -4.44 1.10
CA ALA A 39 1.90 -5.20 1.21
C ALA A 39 1.75 -6.24 0.08
N GLU A 40 2.11 -5.90 -1.16
CA GLU A 40 2.15 -6.88 -2.25
C GLU A 40 3.20 -7.97 -2.02
N GLY A 41 4.41 -7.60 -1.58
CA GLY A 41 5.46 -8.58 -1.26
C GLY A 41 5.06 -9.56 -0.16
N ASP A 42 4.34 -9.07 0.84
CA ASP A 42 3.89 -9.89 1.98
C ASP A 42 2.75 -10.83 1.63
N LEU A 43 1.92 -10.49 0.64
CA LEU A 43 0.74 -11.27 0.25
C LEU A 43 0.97 -12.13 -1.00
N ARG A 44 1.96 -11.80 -1.82
CA ARG A 44 2.27 -12.56 -3.02
C ARG A 44 2.70 -13.97 -2.66
N GLY A 45 1.96 -14.97 -3.16
CA GLY A 45 2.20 -16.38 -2.88
C GLY A 45 1.46 -16.89 -1.64
N GLU A 46 1.01 -16.00 -0.75
CA GLU A 46 0.23 -16.33 0.45
C GLU A 46 -1.28 -16.30 0.20
N VAL A 47 -1.73 -15.56 -0.82
CA VAL A 47 -3.16 -15.41 -1.14
C VAL A 47 -3.47 -15.76 -2.60
N PRO A 48 -4.71 -16.22 -2.89
CA PRO A 48 -5.14 -16.44 -4.27
C PRO A 48 -5.02 -15.17 -5.11
N GLY A 49 -4.54 -15.29 -6.35
CA GLY A 49 -4.26 -14.14 -7.22
C GLY A 49 -5.47 -13.22 -7.45
N GLY A 50 -6.69 -13.76 -7.43
CA GLY A 50 -7.92 -12.97 -7.56
C GLY A 50 -8.22 -12.06 -6.36
N ALA A 51 -7.77 -12.42 -5.15
CA ALA A 51 -7.96 -11.63 -3.93
C ALA A 51 -6.79 -10.67 -3.65
N LEU A 52 -5.66 -10.85 -4.33
CA LEU A 52 -4.43 -10.09 -4.09
C LEU A 52 -4.63 -8.57 -4.17
N PRO A 53 -5.34 -7.99 -5.16
CA PRO A 53 -5.54 -6.54 -5.22
C PRO A 53 -6.26 -5.95 -4.02
N GLU A 54 -7.35 -6.58 -3.61
CA GLU A 54 -8.16 -6.13 -2.48
C GLU A 54 -7.36 -6.20 -1.16
N LEU A 55 -6.67 -7.33 -0.94
CA LEU A 55 -5.92 -7.54 0.28
C LEU A 55 -4.68 -6.64 0.36
N VAL A 56 -4.01 -6.37 -0.75
CA VAL A 56 -2.91 -5.39 -0.81
C VAL A 56 -3.41 -3.99 -0.49
N HIS A 57 -4.54 -3.57 -1.06
CA HIS A 57 -5.14 -2.28 -0.76
C HIS A 57 -5.47 -2.17 0.74
N ARG A 58 -6.13 -3.18 1.30
CA ARG A 58 -6.55 -3.21 2.72
C ARG A 58 -5.34 -3.15 3.66
N LEU A 59 -4.33 -3.98 3.42
CA LEU A 59 -3.12 -4.04 4.25
C LEU A 59 -2.32 -2.72 4.17
N ALA A 60 -2.11 -2.18 2.98
CA ALA A 60 -1.42 -0.90 2.81
C ALA A 60 -2.16 0.24 3.52
N ARG A 61 -3.48 0.31 3.37
CA ARG A 61 -4.34 1.29 4.05
C ARG A 61 -4.23 1.21 5.57
N GLU A 62 -4.26 0.00 6.13
CA GLU A 62 -4.14 -0.20 7.57
C GLU A 62 -2.78 0.27 8.11
N ARG A 63 -1.68 -0.09 7.43
CA ARG A 63 -0.33 0.34 7.80
C ARG A 63 -0.17 1.85 7.75
N LEU A 64 -0.71 2.51 6.73
CA LEU A 64 -0.71 3.97 6.62
C LEU A 64 -1.47 4.62 7.78
N ARG A 65 -2.64 4.11 8.15
CA ARG A 65 -3.40 4.59 9.33
C ARG A 65 -2.63 4.43 10.63
N GLN A 66 -1.98 3.29 10.84
CA GLN A 66 -1.16 3.07 12.03
C GLN A 66 -0.02 4.08 12.12
N ARG A 67 0.62 4.42 10.99
CA ARG A 67 1.68 5.45 10.95
C ARG A 67 1.17 6.86 11.25
N VAL A 68 0.05 7.27 10.65
CA VAL A 68 -0.56 8.58 10.95
C VAL A 68 -0.87 8.68 12.45
N ARG A 69 -1.45 7.63 13.03
CA ARG A 69 -1.74 7.57 14.48
C ARG A 69 -0.48 7.63 15.34
N ALA A 70 0.59 6.93 14.94
CA ALA A 70 1.87 6.95 15.65
C ALA A 70 2.53 8.34 15.58
N GLY A 71 2.56 8.98 14.41
CA GLY A 71 3.07 10.35 14.25
C GLY A 71 2.27 11.37 15.07
N ALA A 72 0.93 11.26 15.06
CA ALA A 72 0.06 12.12 15.87
C ALA A 72 0.20 11.91 17.38
N ARG A 73 0.72 10.75 17.83
CA ARG A 73 1.06 10.52 19.23
C ARG A 73 2.35 11.22 19.62
N LEU A 74 3.38 11.15 18.76
CA LEU A 74 4.66 11.82 18.99
C LEU A 74 4.56 13.35 18.97
N ALA A 75 3.68 13.93 18.16
CA ALA A 75 3.49 15.38 18.10
C ALA A 75 2.76 15.98 19.33
N ARG A 76 2.22 15.15 20.23
CA ARG A 76 1.44 15.57 21.42
C ARG A 76 2.17 15.29 22.75
N SER A 77 3.43 14.88 22.69
CA SER A 77 4.31 14.63 23.85
C SER A 77 5.46 15.62 23.85
#